data_AF-G8YJ42-F1
#
_entry.id   AF-G8YJ42-F1
#
_cell.length_a   1.000
_cell.length_b   1.000
_cell.length_c   1.000
_cell.angle_alpha   90.00
_cell.angle_beta   90.00
_cell.angle_gamma   90.00
#
_symmetry.space_group_name_H-M   'P 1'
#
loop_
_entity.id
_entity.type
_entity.pdbx_description
1 polymer ?
#
loop_
_entity_poly.entity_id
_entity_poly.type
_entity_poly.pdbx_seq_one_letter_code
_entity_poly.pdbx_strand_id
1 'polypeptide(L)'
;MSTLVESLSNVLPEGAYDLLCFESSPFECKNLINSSSQAKETPVRTIKVKHFISLLKSGLPLVGIEIYQYLSIFESHVQRYVFVSKVDTTGFSPKGLRIGKIMQVIVKYFITLDVKRYGTGVKPRKSSSEEPDENEQNYTIFKLKSSIRRLQNDPSYFNIISKYKNFNAPSGDTITFNLPQNVQTSISLFTRAEPQYLYPNSAKNSGKHVIDGNVLLNWWVATIDKALPAGSTNWDCKLIVPGSDFISTTKRLPRSTDSVSWSIGSIFDTDQNSLAIHQIPLFPDDPKGRFLEHLVVENRYKQVYLKDFWEELGFRQEFRLGNVVGIIGCREKGFNDSHGTHSSHEAITMSLKGYKKIMQLIKGVDYSNISDVRGSYQEGLQVAMEEVGIKSNFYRRIYGRLKEDKPRSEPVSTQKSHVGNSTASPATVNDLSGLVKRRKAK
;
A
#
# COMPACT_ATOMS: atom_id res chain seq x y z
N MET A 1 -12.41 12.61 18.56
CA MET A 1 -11.72 11.54 17.81
C MET A 1 -10.23 11.77 17.92
N SER A 2 -9.44 10.71 18.11
CA SER A 2 -7.99 10.85 18.30
C SER A 2 -7.28 11.17 17.00
N THR A 3 -6.24 12.01 17.05
CA THR A 3 -5.36 12.25 15.90
C THR A 3 -4.54 10.98 15.58
N LEU A 4 -3.87 10.91 14.42
CA LEU A 4 -2.98 9.79 14.11
C LEU A 4 -1.79 9.79 15.09
N VAL A 5 -1.23 10.98 15.40
CA VAL A 5 -0.20 11.15 16.44
C VAL A 5 -0.65 10.59 17.80
N GLU A 6 -1.85 10.93 18.24
CA GLU A 6 -2.39 10.45 19.53
C GLU A 6 -2.62 8.94 19.51
N SER A 7 -3.17 8.41 18.41
CA SER A 7 -3.42 6.98 18.27
C SER A 7 -2.11 6.17 18.24
N LEU A 8 -1.05 6.72 17.60
CA LEU A 8 0.29 6.13 17.61
C LEU A 8 0.94 6.21 18.99
N SER A 9 0.80 7.33 19.70
CA SER A 9 1.31 7.52 21.07
C SER A 9 0.90 6.38 22.01
N ASN A 10 -0.33 5.87 21.87
CA ASN A 10 -0.87 4.80 22.71
C ASN A 10 -0.29 3.39 22.41
N VAL A 11 0.31 3.18 21.24
CA VAL A 11 0.88 1.88 20.83
C VAL A 11 2.40 1.86 20.81
N LEU A 12 3.04 3.01 21.00
CA LEU A 12 4.50 3.15 21.01
C LEU A 12 5.05 2.99 22.43
N PRO A 13 6.18 2.26 22.61
CA PRO A 13 6.91 2.21 23.86
C PRO A 13 7.30 3.62 24.33
N GLU A 14 7.43 3.81 25.64
CA GLU A 14 7.81 5.09 26.23
C GLU A 14 9.06 5.70 25.57
N GLY A 15 9.00 7.02 25.31
CA GLY A 15 10.09 7.79 24.70
C GLY A 15 9.65 8.67 23.52
N ALA A 16 10.60 9.44 23.00
CA ALA A 16 10.39 10.36 21.89
C ALA A 16 10.59 9.66 20.53
N TYR A 17 9.67 9.93 19.61
CA TYR A 17 9.67 9.49 18.22
C TYR A 17 9.32 10.68 17.33
N ASP A 18 9.64 10.56 16.05
CA ASP A 18 9.28 11.55 15.04
C ASP A 18 8.49 10.86 13.93
N LEU A 19 7.46 11.53 13.43
CA LEU A 19 6.62 11.05 12.34
C LEU A 19 6.84 11.93 11.12
N LEU A 20 7.34 11.32 10.05
CA LEU A 20 7.39 11.91 8.72
C LEU A 20 6.14 11.46 7.97
N CYS A 21 5.27 12.41 7.62
CA CYS A 21 4.04 12.12 6.90
C CYS A 21 3.89 13.12 5.75
N PHE A 22 3.92 12.64 4.51
CA PHE A 22 3.72 13.49 3.34
C PHE A 22 2.89 12.80 2.27
N GLU A 23 2.30 13.63 1.40
CA GLU A 23 1.41 13.20 0.35
C GLU A 23 1.57 14.01 -0.92
N SER A 24 1.21 13.42 -2.05
CA SER A 24 1.06 14.17 -3.29
C SER A 24 -0.21 15.02 -3.24
N SER A 25 -0.20 16.22 -3.83
CA SER A 25 -1.43 16.94 -4.19
C SER A 25 -2.34 16.00 -4.99
N PRO A 26 -3.65 16.02 -4.75
CA PRO A 26 -4.59 15.18 -5.49
C PRO A 26 -4.45 15.42 -6.99
N PHE A 27 -4.49 14.36 -7.79
CA PHE A 27 -4.44 14.47 -9.24
C PHE A 27 -5.38 13.47 -9.88
N GLU A 28 -5.96 13.87 -11.00
CA GLU A 28 -6.85 13.01 -11.77
C GLU A 28 -6.05 11.95 -12.54
N CYS A 29 -6.58 10.73 -12.57
CA CYS A 29 -5.97 9.59 -13.27
C CYS A 29 -7.02 8.82 -14.09
N LYS A 30 -6.56 7.79 -14.82
CA LYS A 30 -7.46 6.82 -15.43
C LYS A 30 -8.30 6.14 -14.36
N ASN A 31 -9.48 5.65 -14.73
CA ASN A 31 -10.32 4.84 -13.86
C ASN A 31 -9.56 3.61 -13.39
N LEU A 32 -9.77 3.26 -12.11
CA LEU A 32 -9.06 2.14 -11.49
C LEU A 32 -9.47 0.79 -12.10
N ILE A 33 -10.73 0.68 -12.53
CA ILE A 33 -11.31 -0.48 -13.20
C ILE A 33 -11.81 0.00 -14.57
N ASN A 34 -11.57 -0.78 -15.63
CA ASN A 34 -12.02 -0.41 -16.97
C ASN A 34 -13.51 -0.74 -17.11
N SER A 35 -14.38 0.27 -17.10
CA SER A 35 -15.81 0.07 -17.29
C SER A 35 -16.12 -0.60 -18.62
N SER A 36 -17.05 -1.56 -18.61
CA SER A 36 -17.67 -2.08 -19.83
C SER A 36 -18.55 -1.02 -20.48
N SER A 37 -18.73 -1.08 -21.81
CA SER A 37 -19.72 -0.25 -22.50
C SER A 37 -21.15 -0.51 -22.04
N GLN A 38 -21.41 -1.65 -21.41
CA GLN A 38 -22.71 -2.03 -20.84
C GLN A 38 -22.81 -1.71 -19.34
N ALA A 39 -21.81 -1.05 -18.75
CA ALA A 39 -21.85 -0.69 -17.33
C ALA A 39 -23.01 0.28 -17.06
N LYS A 40 -23.83 -0.02 -16.05
CA LYS A 40 -24.98 0.82 -15.64
C LYS A 40 -24.55 2.22 -15.21
N GLU A 41 -23.35 2.32 -14.63
CA GLU A 41 -22.78 3.56 -14.15
C GLU A 41 -21.26 3.51 -14.35
N THR A 42 -20.65 4.67 -14.63
CA THR A 42 -19.20 4.80 -14.74
C THR A 42 -18.72 6.00 -13.94
N PRO A 43 -17.50 5.95 -13.36
CA PRO A 43 -16.97 7.10 -12.65
C PRO A 43 -16.85 8.30 -13.61
N VAL A 44 -17.41 9.44 -13.21
CA VAL A 44 -17.25 10.72 -13.90
C VAL A 44 -15.76 11.08 -13.91
N ARG A 45 -15.09 10.89 -12.77
CA ARG A 45 -13.66 11.16 -12.58
C ARG A 45 -13.06 10.21 -11.55
N THR A 46 -11.76 9.99 -11.67
CA THR A 46 -10.98 9.25 -10.66
C THR A 46 -9.82 10.09 -10.17
N ILE A 47 -9.77 10.33 -8.86
CA ILE A 47 -8.66 11.05 -8.20
C ILE A 47 -7.71 10.03 -7.58
N LYS A 48 -6.42 10.31 -7.64
CA LYS A 48 -5.38 9.58 -6.93
C LYS A 48 -4.59 10.50 -6.01
N VAL A 49 -4.31 10.00 -4.81
CA VAL A 49 -3.44 10.61 -3.81
C VAL A 49 -2.42 9.57 -3.36
N LYS A 50 -1.15 9.94 -3.32
CA LYS A 50 -0.08 9.09 -2.80
C LYS A 50 0.32 9.55 -1.41
N HIS A 51 0.44 8.63 -0.47
CA HIS A 51 0.86 8.88 0.90
C HIS A 51 2.09 8.06 1.22
N PHE A 52 3.00 8.68 1.98
CA PHE A 52 4.10 8.00 2.62
C PHE A 52 4.13 8.39 4.10
N ILE A 53 4.27 7.40 4.96
CA ILE A 53 4.48 7.59 6.39
C ILE A 53 5.73 6.84 6.81
N SER A 54 6.61 7.49 7.56
CA SER A 54 7.75 6.86 8.22
C SER A 54 7.77 7.27 9.69
N LEU A 55 7.95 6.29 10.57
CA LEU A 55 8.17 6.50 12.00
C LEU A 55 9.66 6.41 12.26
N LEU A 56 10.19 7.40 12.98
CA LEU A 56 11.60 7.54 13.28
C LEU A 56 11.86 7.59 14.79
N LYS A 57 13.06 7.20 15.19
CA LYS A 57 13.60 7.45 16.53
C LYS A 57 15.03 7.95 16.41
N SER A 58 15.33 9.10 17.02
CA SER A 58 16.64 9.73 16.97
C SER A 58 17.18 9.90 15.54
N GLY A 59 16.32 10.34 14.61
CA GLY A 59 16.66 10.54 13.20
C GLY A 59 16.79 9.27 12.36
N LEU A 60 16.55 8.08 12.93
CA LEU A 60 16.60 6.81 12.20
C LEU A 60 15.18 6.32 11.88
N PRO A 61 14.84 6.06 10.62
CA PRO A 61 13.56 5.45 10.25
C PRO A 61 13.49 4.01 10.75
N LEU A 62 12.39 3.66 11.42
CA LEU A 62 12.14 2.33 11.97
C LEU A 62 11.29 1.50 11.00
N VAL A 63 10.21 2.13 10.53
CA VAL A 63 9.22 1.52 9.64
C VAL A 63 8.66 2.57 8.68
N GLY A 64 8.39 2.17 7.45
CA GLY A 64 7.76 3.00 6.43
C GLY A 64 6.58 2.29 5.78
N ILE A 65 5.60 3.06 5.33
CA ILE A 65 4.44 2.58 4.60
C ILE A 65 4.08 3.54 3.46
N GLU A 66 3.88 3.00 2.26
CA GLU A 66 3.41 3.71 1.07
C GLU A 66 1.97 3.26 0.76
N ILE A 67 1.03 4.21 0.73
CA ILE A 67 -0.40 3.97 0.50
C ILE A 67 -0.89 4.86 -0.63
N TYR A 68 -1.72 4.30 -1.50
CA TYR A 68 -2.40 5.05 -2.55
C TYR A 68 -3.91 5.07 -2.26
N GLN A 69 -4.48 6.27 -2.19
CA GLN A 69 -5.92 6.44 -2.13
C GLN A 69 -6.46 6.80 -3.51
N TYR A 70 -7.49 6.09 -3.94
CA TYR A 70 -8.25 6.40 -5.14
C TYR A 70 -9.67 6.77 -4.74
N LEU A 71 -10.20 7.84 -5.34
CA LEU A 71 -11.62 8.19 -5.26
C LEU A 71 -12.20 8.06 -6.67
N SER A 72 -12.95 6.99 -6.92
CA SER A 72 -13.80 6.90 -8.11
C SER A 72 -15.11 7.64 -7.79
N ILE A 73 -15.36 8.74 -8.49
CA ILE A 73 -16.47 9.64 -8.21
C ILE A 73 -17.56 9.40 -9.24
N PHE A 74 -18.74 9.07 -8.73
CA PHE A 74 -19.96 8.90 -9.49
C PHE A 74 -20.90 10.08 -9.23
N GLU A 75 -22.04 10.13 -9.92
CA GLU A 75 -23.01 11.22 -9.71
C GLU A 75 -23.61 11.16 -8.29
N SER A 76 -23.88 9.95 -7.80
CA SER A 76 -24.61 9.72 -6.55
C SER A 76 -23.72 9.39 -5.35
N HIS A 77 -22.49 8.92 -5.58
CA HIS A 77 -21.63 8.37 -4.53
C HIS A 77 -20.14 8.42 -4.87
N VAL A 78 -19.29 8.08 -3.91
CA VAL A 78 -17.84 7.94 -4.06
C VAL A 78 -17.43 6.54 -3.63
N GLN A 79 -16.63 5.87 -4.46
CA GLN A 79 -15.93 4.66 -4.06
C GLN A 79 -14.48 5.02 -3.70
N ARG A 80 -14.15 4.91 -2.40
CA ARG A 80 -12.79 5.08 -1.89
C ARG A 80 -12.07 3.73 -1.91
N TYR A 81 -10.89 3.70 -2.53
CA TYR A 81 -9.98 2.56 -2.46
C TYR A 81 -8.70 2.96 -1.74
N VAL A 82 -8.43 2.32 -0.60
CA VAL A 82 -7.17 2.40 0.13
C VAL A 82 -6.29 1.24 -0.30
N PHE A 83 -5.27 1.49 -1.11
CA PHE A 83 -4.33 0.47 -1.54
C PHE A 83 -3.03 0.55 -0.74
N VAL A 84 -2.74 -0.47 0.07
CA VAL A 84 -1.47 -0.58 0.78
C VAL A 84 -0.44 -1.14 -0.20
N SER A 85 0.45 -0.27 -0.68
CA SER A 85 1.40 -0.63 -1.72
C SER A 85 2.60 -1.37 -1.14
N LYS A 86 3.27 -0.76 -0.15
CA LYS A 86 4.52 -1.28 0.42
C LYS A 86 4.59 -0.96 1.90
N VAL A 87 5.09 -1.91 2.69
CA VAL A 87 5.52 -1.70 4.08
C VAL A 87 6.90 -2.30 4.23
N ASP A 88 7.79 -1.59 4.91
CA ASP A 88 9.14 -2.07 5.13
C ASP A 88 9.69 -1.57 6.47
N THR A 89 10.63 -2.31 7.02
CA THR A 89 11.38 -1.93 8.23
C THR A 89 12.87 -1.85 7.91
N THR A 90 13.62 -1.11 8.71
CA THR A 90 15.06 -0.93 8.50
C THR A 90 15.91 -1.86 9.36
N GLY A 91 15.37 -2.37 10.46
CA GLY A 91 16.13 -3.09 11.47
C GLY A 91 16.72 -2.20 12.58
N PHE A 92 16.46 -0.90 12.57
CA PHE A 92 16.86 0.04 13.65
C PHE A 92 15.85 0.10 14.81
N SER A 93 14.85 -0.77 14.81
CA SER A 93 13.76 -0.78 15.79
C SER A 93 14.28 -1.04 17.21
N PRO A 94 13.85 -0.24 18.21
CA PRO A 94 14.11 -0.57 19.60
C PRO A 94 13.39 -1.87 19.99
N LYS A 95 13.88 -2.52 21.06
CA LYS A 95 13.20 -3.68 21.65
C LYS A 95 11.77 -3.31 22.06
N GLY A 96 10.84 -4.25 21.94
CA GLY A 96 9.44 -4.07 22.34
C GLY A 96 8.54 -3.33 21.33
N LEU A 97 9.07 -2.81 20.22
CA LEU A 97 8.26 -2.13 19.21
C LEU A 97 7.34 -3.11 18.47
N ARG A 98 6.02 -2.94 18.60
CA ARG A 98 5.01 -3.82 17.99
C ARG A 98 4.54 -3.27 16.64
N ILE A 99 5.28 -3.56 15.56
CA ILE A 99 4.97 -3.07 14.19
C ILE A 99 3.52 -3.37 13.77
N GLY A 100 2.99 -4.55 14.10
CA GLY A 100 1.58 -4.89 13.82
C GLY A 100 0.56 -3.94 14.45
N LYS A 101 0.84 -3.43 15.66
CA LYS A 101 -0.05 -2.46 16.34
C LYS A 101 0.04 -1.08 15.70
N ILE A 102 1.25 -0.66 15.31
CA ILE A 102 1.46 0.58 14.55
C ILE A 102 0.69 0.54 13.23
N MET A 103 0.75 -0.60 12.52
CA MET A 103 0.08 -0.76 11.23
C MET A 103 -1.43 -0.85 11.34
N GLN A 104 -1.96 -1.45 12.42
CA GLN A 104 -3.40 -1.38 12.74
C GLN A 104 -3.87 0.07 12.86
N VAL A 105 -3.11 0.91 13.58
CA VAL A 105 -3.43 2.34 13.76
C VAL A 105 -3.38 3.10 12.44
N ILE A 106 -2.31 2.91 11.65
CA ILE A 106 -2.14 3.62 10.37
C ILE A 106 -3.23 3.22 9.38
N VAL A 107 -3.49 1.92 9.22
CA VAL A 107 -4.54 1.42 8.32
C VAL A 107 -5.89 1.97 8.75
N LYS A 108 -6.21 1.90 10.05
CA LYS A 108 -7.46 2.45 10.60
C LYS A 108 -7.61 3.93 10.27
N TYR A 109 -6.55 4.72 10.45
CA TYR A 109 -6.56 6.15 10.11
C TYR A 109 -6.91 6.40 8.64
N PHE A 110 -6.34 5.63 7.70
CA PHE A 110 -6.62 5.84 6.27
C PHE A 110 -8.03 5.41 5.84
N ILE A 111 -8.58 4.36 6.44
CA ILE A 111 -9.98 3.95 6.19
C ILE A 111 -10.99 4.87 6.89
N THR A 112 -10.59 5.72 7.82
CA THR A 112 -11.48 6.69 8.49
C THR A 112 -11.16 8.15 8.16
N LEU A 113 -10.18 8.40 7.30
CA LEU A 113 -9.77 9.75 6.89
C LEU A 113 -10.89 10.44 6.11
N ASP A 114 -11.16 11.71 6.41
CA ASP A 114 -12.13 12.50 5.65
C ASP A 114 -11.64 12.71 4.21
N VAL A 115 -12.42 12.24 3.22
CA VAL A 115 -12.10 12.34 1.80
C VAL A 115 -12.44 13.69 1.17
N LYS A 116 -13.28 14.53 1.80
CA LYS A 116 -13.68 15.86 1.26
C LYS A 116 -12.48 16.73 0.89
N ARG A 117 -11.42 16.63 1.68
CA ARG A 117 -10.16 17.34 1.45
C ARG A 117 -9.51 17.03 0.09
N TYR A 118 -9.82 15.89 -0.53
CA TYR A 118 -9.27 15.53 -1.84
C TYR A 118 -10.08 16.10 -3.00
N GLY A 119 -11.20 16.77 -2.73
CA GLY A 119 -11.98 17.50 -3.73
C GLY A 119 -11.42 18.90 -4.06
N THR A 120 -10.41 19.38 -3.34
CA THR A 120 -9.79 20.71 -3.54
C THR A 120 -8.37 20.58 -4.08
N GLY A 121 -7.93 21.56 -4.88
CA GLY A 121 -6.53 21.61 -5.36
C GLY A 121 -6.16 20.46 -6.30
N VAL A 122 -7.13 19.88 -6.99
CA VAL A 122 -6.94 18.68 -7.82
C VAL A 122 -6.27 19.04 -9.13
N LYS A 123 -5.12 18.44 -9.40
CA LYS A 123 -4.45 18.61 -10.69
C LYS A 123 -5.19 17.83 -11.78
N PRO A 124 -5.69 18.48 -12.85
CA PRO A 124 -6.39 17.80 -13.93
C PRO A 124 -5.45 16.86 -14.69
N ARG A 125 -6.04 15.83 -15.28
CA ARG A 125 -5.32 14.99 -16.23
C ARG A 125 -5.18 15.79 -17.53
N LYS A 126 -3.96 15.89 -18.05
CA LYS A 126 -3.75 16.46 -19.39
C LYS A 126 -4.49 15.63 -20.43
N SER A 127 -5.28 16.27 -21.27
CA SER A 127 -5.92 15.60 -22.40
C SER A 127 -4.85 15.07 -23.35
N SER A 128 -5.12 13.94 -24.01
CA SER A 128 -4.25 13.36 -25.05
C SER A 128 -3.99 14.33 -26.21
N SER A 129 -4.82 15.37 -26.37
CA SER A 129 -4.62 16.45 -27.35
C SER A 129 -3.48 17.42 -27.02
N GLU A 130 -2.90 17.37 -25.82
CA GLU A 130 -1.67 18.11 -25.46
C GLU A 130 -0.39 17.26 -25.53
N GLU A 131 -0.51 15.97 -25.85
CA GLU A 131 0.65 15.15 -26.19
C GLU A 131 1.09 15.50 -27.62
N PRO A 132 2.40 15.53 -27.91
CA PRO A 132 2.87 15.73 -29.27
C PRO A 132 2.23 14.69 -30.17
N ASP A 133 1.71 15.13 -31.32
CA ASP A 133 1.29 14.25 -32.40
C ASP A 133 2.41 13.24 -32.66
N GLU A 134 2.10 11.94 -32.87
CA GLU A 134 3.13 10.90 -33.06
C GLU A 134 4.06 11.22 -34.24
N ASN A 135 3.62 12.09 -35.15
CA ASN A 135 4.40 12.63 -36.26
C ASN A 135 5.40 13.74 -35.89
N GLU A 136 5.30 14.37 -34.71
CA GLU A 136 6.29 15.33 -34.20
C GLU A 136 7.30 14.63 -33.28
N GLN A 137 8.28 13.97 -33.91
CA GLN A 137 9.35 13.19 -33.27
C GLN A 137 10.20 13.95 -32.23
N ASN A 138 10.05 15.26 -32.08
CA ASN A 138 10.86 16.07 -31.17
C ASN A 138 10.00 16.92 -30.21
N TYR A 139 9.95 16.47 -28.95
CA TYR A 139 9.25 17.13 -27.85
C TYR A 139 9.64 18.60 -27.66
N THR A 140 10.91 18.94 -27.92
CA THR A 140 11.41 20.32 -27.83
C THR A 140 10.79 21.19 -28.93
N ILE A 141 10.70 20.66 -30.15
CA ILE A 141 10.06 21.35 -31.28
C ILE A 141 8.57 21.54 -31.01
N PHE A 142 7.89 20.52 -30.50
CA PHE A 142 6.48 20.62 -30.08
C PHE A 142 6.29 21.72 -29.03
N LYS A 143 7.15 21.76 -28.00
CA LYS A 143 7.10 22.79 -26.95
C LYS A 143 7.36 24.19 -27.51
N LEU A 144 8.32 24.34 -28.40
CA LEU A 144 8.59 25.60 -29.09
C LEU A 144 7.39 26.04 -29.92
N LYS A 145 6.84 25.16 -30.77
CA LYS A 145 5.64 25.45 -31.57
C LYS A 145 4.43 25.82 -30.71
N SER A 146 4.19 25.09 -29.62
CA SER A 146 3.13 25.41 -28.67
C SER A 146 3.33 26.77 -28.01
N SER A 147 4.56 27.15 -27.70
CA SER A 147 4.90 28.44 -27.10
C SER A 147 4.74 29.56 -28.10
N ILE A 148 5.16 29.35 -29.36
CA ILE A 148 4.94 30.28 -30.48
C ILE A 148 3.46 30.52 -30.70
N ARG A 149 2.63 29.45 -30.77
CA ARG A 149 1.17 29.59 -30.91
C ARG A 149 0.55 30.39 -29.76
N ARG A 150 0.98 30.13 -28.53
CA ARG A 150 0.50 30.87 -27.35
C ARG A 150 0.91 32.34 -27.40
N LEU A 151 2.14 32.65 -27.81
CA LEU A 151 2.61 34.03 -28.01
C LEU A 151 1.87 34.76 -29.13
N GLN A 152 1.52 34.06 -30.21
CA GLN A 152 0.76 34.61 -31.32
C GLN A 152 -0.67 34.96 -30.91
N ASN A 153 -1.30 34.10 -30.09
CA ASN A 153 -2.66 34.32 -29.61
C ASN A 153 -2.74 35.32 -28.45
N ASP A 154 -1.71 35.36 -27.61
CA ASP A 154 -1.60 36.27 -26.48
C ASP A 154 -0.14 36.75 -26.32
N PRO A 155 0.19 37.94 -26.86
CA PRO A 155 1.52 38.54 -26.73
C PRO A 155 1.96 38.76 -25.28
N SER A 156 1.02 38.85 -24.32
CA SER A 156 1.33 39.00 -22.89
C SER A 156 1.92 37.73 -22.28
N TYR A 157 1.77 36.57 -22.93
CA TYR A 157 2.45 35.32 -22.59
C TYR A 157 3.98 35.46 -22.59
N PHE A 158 4.54 36.42 -23.36
CA PHE A 158 5.97 36.72 -23.33
C PHE A 158 6.47 37.14 -21.95
N ASN A 159 5.65 37.88 -21.19
CA ASN A 159 5.97 38.30 -19.82
C ASN A 159 5.97 37.12 -18.82
N ILE A 160 5.29 36.02 -19.16
CA ILE A 160 5.32 34.77 -18.40
C ILE A 160 6.63 34.02 -18.69
N ILE A 161 7.10 34.03 -19.95
CA ILE A 161 8.37 33.43 -20.37
C ILE A 161 9.58 34.21 -19.83
N SER A 162 9.55 35.54 -19.80
CA SER A 162 10.68 36.35 -19.32
C SER A 162 10.88 36.26 -17.80
N LYS A 163 9.84 35.94 -17.03
CA LYS A 163 9.89 35.70 -15.57
C LYS A 163 10.52 34.36 -15.17
N TYR A 164 10.96 33.53 -16.12
CA TYR A 164 11.60 32.23 -15.85
C TYR A 164 12.92 32.31 -15.04
N LYS A 165 13.51 33.50 -14.88
CA LYS A 165 14.65 33.65 -13.96
C LYS A 165 14.26 33.64 -12.48
N ASN A 166 13.01 33.92 -12.10
CA ASN A 166 12.64 34.11 -10.69
C ASN A 166 11.17 33.78 -10.31
N PHE A 167 10.46 32.87 -11.00
CA PHE A 167 9.09 32.51 -10.61
C PHE A 167 8.85 31.01 -10.45
N ASN A 168 8.30 30.66 -9.29
CA ASN A 168 7.46 29.48 -9.09
C ASN A 168 6.45 29.41 -10.24
N ALA A 169 6.47 28.32 -11.00
CA ALA A 169 5.55 28.12 -12.11
C ALA A 169 4.11 28.43 -11.67
N PRO A 170 3.29 29.12 -12.49
CA PRO A 170 1.87 29.25 -12.19
C PRO A 170 1.34 27.84 -11.92
N SER A 171 0.73 27.68 -10.75
CA SER A 171 0.01 26.48 -10.34
C SER A 171 -0.87 26.10 -11.52
N GLY A 172 -0.53 25.02 -12.24
CA GLY A 172 -1.37 24.58 -13.36
C GLY A 172 -2.80 24.40 -12.84
N ASP A 173 -3.78 24.92 -13.59
CA ASP A 173 -5.18 25.06 -13.19
C ASP A 173 -5.64 23.91 -12.30
N THR A 174 -5.69 24.15 -10.99
CA THR A 174 -6.20 23.15 -10.05
C THR A 174 -7.71 23.26 -9.99
N ILE A 175 -8.40 22.13 -10.01
CA ILE A 175 -9.85 22.07 -9.97
C ILE A 175 -10.29 21.82 -8.52
N THR A 176 -11.38 22.46 -8.13
CA THR A 176 -12.10 22.20 -6.89
C THR A 176 -13.53 21.76 -7.22
N PHE A 177 -14.04 20.75 -6.52
CA PHE A 177 -15.41 20.27 -6.63
C PHE A 177 -15.87 19.61 -5.33
N ASN A 178 -17.18 19.54 -5.16
CA ASN A 178 -17.80 18.86 -4.04
C ASN A 178 -17.90 17.36 -4.31
N LEU A 179 -17.57 16.55 -3.30
CA LEU A 179 -17.76 15.11 -3.36
C LEU A 179 -19.20 14.74 -2.97
N PRO A 180 -19.84 13.76 -3.65
CA PRO A 180 -21.09 13.16 -3.19
C PRO A 180 -21.00 12.63 -1.75
N GLN A 181 -22.08 12.76 -0.98
CA GLN A 181 -22.09 12.42 0.45
C GLN A 181 -21.83 10.94 0.74
N ASN A 182 -22.40 10.06 -0.09
CA ASN A 182 -22.33 8.62 0.10
C ASN A 182 -20.95 8.08 -0.26
N VAL A 183 -20.25 7.50 0.71
CA VAL A 183 -18.92 6.91 0.49
C VAL A 183 -18.94 5.42 0.82
N GLN A 184 -18.43 4.60 -0.09
CA GLN A 184 -18.11 3.20 0.18
C GLN A 184 -16.60 3.01 0.19
N THR A 185 -16.09 2.39 1.25
CA THR A 185 -14.65 2.19 1.43
C THR A 185 -14.26 0.77 1.12
N SER A 186 -13.16 0.63 0.38
CA SER A 186 -12.45 -0.63 0.19
C SER A 186 -10.98 -0.47 0.59
N ILE A 187 -10.39 -1.51 1.15
CA ILE A 187 -8.95 -1.66 1.31
C ILE A 187 -8.47 -2.85 0.49
N SER A 188 -7.30 -2.74 -0.13
CA SER A 188 -6.71 -3.82 -0.93
C SER A 188 -5.19 -3.85 -0.77
N LEU A 189 -4.63 -5.05 -0.75
CA LEU A 189 -3.18 -5.26 -0.74
C LEU A 189 -2.80 -6.62 -1.33
N PHE A 190 -1.54 -6.73 -1.74
CA PHE A 190 -0.91 -7.97 -2.18
C PHE A 190 0.28 -8.26 -1.26
N THR A 191 0.31 -9.44 -0.64
CA THR A 191 1.39 -9.84 0.25
C THR A 191 2.42 -10.65 -0.53
N ARG A 192 3.66 -10.17 -0.54
CA ARG A 192 4.82 -10.92 -1.01
C ARG A 192 5.97 -10.64 -0.07
N ALA A 193 6.71 -11.66 0.34
CA ALA A 193 7.90 -11.48 1.15
C ALA A 193 9.09 -11.16 0.23
N GLU A 194 9.83 -10.11 0.57
CA GLU A 194 11.09 -9.74 -0.08
C GLU A 194 12.04 -9.18 1.00
N PRO A 195 13.37 -9.24 0.79
CA PRO A 195 14.33 -8.70 1.75
C PRO A 195 14.14 -7.20 2.03
N GLN A 196 13.63 -6.45 1.05
CA GLN A 196 13.42 -5.01 1.12
C GLN A 196 12.40 -4.52 0.08
N TYR A 197 11.73 -3.41 0.39
CA TYR A 197 10.76 -2.73 -0.48
C TYR A 197 10.97 -1.22 -0.56
N LEU A 198 11.13 -0.56 0.59
CA LEU A 198 11.29 0.89 0.69
C LEU A 198 12.72 1.29 1.05
N TYR A 199 13.44 0.40 1.73
CA TYR A 199 14.74 0.70 2.33
C TYR A 199 15.84 -0.20 1.76
N PRO A 200 16.55 0.24 0.69
CA PRO A 200 17.60 -0.54 0.06
C PRO A 200 18.69 -0.99 1.03
N ASN A 201 19.20 -2.21 0.84
CA ASN A 201 20.24 -2.85 1.65
C ASN A 201 19.90 -3.04 3.14
N SER A 202 18.69 -2.69 3.59
CA SER A 202 18.28 -2.87 4.99
C SER A 202 18.28 -4.33 5.46
N ALA A 203 18.18 -5.30 4.55
CA ALA A 203 18.32 -6.72 4.86
C ALA A 203 19.72 -7.10 5.39
N LYS A 204 20.75 -6.28 5.13
CA LYS A 204 22.10 -6.47 5.67
C LYS A 204 22.21 -6.06 7.14
N ASN A 205 21.22 -5.33 7.68
CA ASN A 205 21.17 -4.99 9.09
C ASN A 205 20.79 -6.21 9.90
N SER A 206 21.65 -6.61 10.85
CA SER A 206 21.39 -7.74 11.76
C SER A 206 20.13 -7.55 12.62
N GLY A 207 19.71 -6.31 12.86
CA GLY A 207 18.47 -6.00 13.57
C GLY A 207 17.19 -6.15 12.71
N LYS A 208 17.30 -6.35 11.39
CA LYS A 208 16.14 -6.54 10.52
C LYS A 208 15.75 -8.02 10.49
N HIS A 209 14.52 -8.29 10.92
CA HIS A 209 13.92 -9.62 10.79
C HIS A 209 13.10 -9.71 9.50
N VAL A 210 13.65 -10.39 8.49
CA VAL A 210 12.94 -10.67 7.23
C VAL A 210 12.05 -11.89 7.44
N ILE A 211 10.74 -11.68 7.40
CA ILE A 211 9.75 -12.75 7.55
C ILE A 211 9.46 -13.42 6.20
N ASP A 212 9.12 -14.71 6.23
CA ASP A 212 8.66 -15.44 5.06
C ASP A 212 7.23 -15.08 4.63
N GLY A 213 6.82 -15.58 3.47
CA GLY A 213 5.50 -15.31 2.90
C GLY A 213 4.31 -15.81 3.74
N ASN A 214 4.47 -16.92 4.47
CA ASN A 214 3.42 -17.46 5.34
C ASN A 214 3.18 -16.54 6.54
N VAL A 215 4.26 -16.15 7.21
CA VAL A 215 4.22 -15.25 8.36
C VAL A 215 3.71 -13.88 7.94
N LEU A 216 4.17 -13.36 6.80
CA LEU A 216 3.72 -12.08 6.27
C LEU A 216 2.22 -12.07 5.95
N LEU A 217 1.72 -13.10 5.27
CA LEU A 217 0.31 -13.22 4.93
C LEU A 217 -0.57 -13.24 6.19
N ASN A 218 -0.25 -14.12 7.14
CA ASN A 218 -1.00 -14.24 8.39
C ASN A 218 -0.93 -12.94 9.21
N TRP A 219 0.21 -12.26 9.21
CA TRP A 219 0.39 -10.96 9.87
C TRP A 219 -0.49 -9.88 9.25
N TRP A 220 -0.60 -9.81 7.92
CA TRP A 220 -1.48 -8.86 7.24
C TRP A 220 -2.96 -9.16 7.47
N VAL A 221 -3.38 -10.43 7.37
CA VAL A 221 -4.75 -10.84 7.66
C VAL A 221 -5.16 -10.39 9.06
N ALA A 222 -4.34 -10.69 10.08
CA ALA A 222 -4.61 -10.27 11.46
C ALA A 222 -4.54 -8.75 11.66
N THR A 223 -3.72 -8.04 10.89
CA THR A 223 -3.58 -6.59 10.96
C THR A 223 -4.82 -5.90 10.39
N ILE A 224 -5.31 -6.34 9.22
CA ILE A 224 -6.51 -5.81 8.59
C ILE A 224 -7.73 -6.10 9.47
N ASP A 225 -7.92 -7.34 9.90
CA ASP A 225 -9.05 -7.75 10.75
C ASP A 225 -9.20 -6.87 12.00
N LYS A 226 -8.08 -6.51 12.64
CA LYS A 226 -8.04 -5.64 13.83
C LYS A 226 -8.10 -4.14 13.54
N ALA A 227 -7.77 -3.72 12.32
CA ALA A 227 -7.79 -2.31 11.91
C ALA A 227 -9.19 -1.85 11.51
N LEU A 228 -10.01 -2.76 10.99
CA LEU A 228 -11.38 -2.45 10.59
C LEU A 228 -12.21 -1.97 11.81
N PRO A 229 -12.94 -0.86 11.69
CA PRO A 229 -13.73 -0.33 12.78
C PRO A 229 -14.89 -1.28 13.12
N ALA A 230 -15.01 -1.66 14.39
CA ALA A 230 -16.22 -2.31 14.90
C ALA A 230 -17.36 -1.28 14.95
N GLY A 231 -18.54 -1.58 14.39
CA GLY A 231 -19.67 -0.63 14.39
C GLY A 231 -20.71 -0.84 13.27
N SER A 232 -21.35 0.26 12.87
CA SER A 232 -22.56 0.37 12.03
C SER A 232 -22.47 -0.19 10.60
N THR A 233 -21.28 -0.58 10.16
CA THR A 233 -21.04 -1.10 8.81
C THR A 233 -20.43 -2.49 8.87
N ASN A 234 -21.08 -3.43 8.19
CA ASN A 234 -20.53 -4.76 8.03
C ASN A 234 -19.50 -4.75 6.89
N TRP A 235 -18.29 -5.22 7.17
CA TRP A 235 -17.22 -5.38 6.20
C TRP A 235 -17.26 -6.77 5.57
N ASP A 236 -17.16 -6.84 4.25
CA ASP A 236 -16.92 -8.08 3.51
C ASP A 236 -15.44 -8.17 3.14
N CYS A 237 -14.75 -9.16 3.71
CA CYS A 237 -13.34 -9.41 3.54
C CYS A 237 -13.10 -10.70 2.77
N LYS A 238 -12.12 -10.64 1.87
CA LYS A 238 -11.83 -11.64 0.87
C LYS A 238 -10.34 -11.92 0.84
N LEU A 239 -9.98 -13.21 0.75
CA LEU A 239 -8.60 -13.67 0.61
C LEU A 239 -8.50 -14.65 -0.57
N ILE A 240 -7.54 -14.42 -1.45
CA ILE A 240 -7.04 -15.42 -2.40
C ILE A 240 -5.59 -15.71 -2.05
N VAL A 241 -5.24 -17.00 -1.99
CA VAL A 241 -3.86 -17.48 -1.89
C VAL A 241 -3.61 -18.33 -3.13
N PRO A 242 -3.04 -17.74 -4.21
CA PRO A 242 -2.88 -18.47 -5.46
C PRO A 242 -2.03 -19.73 -5.26
N GLY A 243 -2.45 -20.84 -5.87
CA GLY A 243 -1.79 -22.14 -5.74
C GLY A 243 -2.07 -22.88 -4.42
N SER A 244 -2.84 -22.30 -3.48
CA SER A 244 -3.29 -23.01 -2.28
C SER A 244 -4.69 -23.58 -2.44
N ASP A 245 -4.95 -24.73 -1.82
CA ASP A 245 -6.28 -25.35 -1.80
C ASP A 245 -7.24 -24.60 -0.87
N PHE A 246 -8.54 -24.91 -1.02
CA PHE A 246 -9.63 -24.29 -0.25
C PHE A 246 -9.47 -24.49 1.26
N ILE A 247 -9.08 -25.69 1.72
CA ILE A 247 -8.98 -26.02 3.14
C ILE A 247 -7.82 -25.26 3.77
N SER A 248 -6.64 -25.26 3.13
CA SER A 248 -5.46 -24.53 3.59
C SER A 248 -5.69 -23.02 3.65
N THR A 249 -6.41 -22.46 2.67
CA THR A 249 -6.76 -21.04 2.65
C THR A 249 -7.77 -20.70 3.75
N THR A 250 -8.79 -21.54 3.95
CA THR A 250 -9.82 -21.35 4.98
C THR A 250 -9.22 -21.30 6.38
N LYS A 251 -8.20 -22.13 6.67
CA LYS A 251 -7.49 -22.12 7.96
C LYS A 251 -6.78 -20.79 8.28
N ARG A 252 -6.50 -19.96 7.27
CA ARG A 252 -5.87 -18.64 7.46
C ARG A 252 -6.88 -17.53 7.74
N LEU A 253 -8.17 -17.78 7.49
CA LEU A 253 -9.21 -16.78 7.68
C LEU A 253 -9.47 -16.58 9.19
N PRO A 254 -9.60 -15.32 9.65
CA PRO A 254 -10.12 -15.03 10.98
C PRO A 254 -11.53 -15.57 11.14
N ARG A 255 -11.96 -15.75 12.39
CA ARG A 255 -13.37 -16.03 12.68
C ARG A 255 -14.19 -14.79 12.32
N SER A 256 -15.14 -14.96 11.41
CA SER A 256 -16.10 -13.91 11.08
C SER A 256 -16.85 -13.48 12.34
N THR A 257 -17.07 -12.17 12.45
CA THR A 257 -17.89 -11.53 13.48
C THR A 257 -19.11 -10.89 12.80
N ASP A 258 -20.06 -10.38 13.59
CA ASP A 258 -21.22 -9.67 13.03
C ASP A 258 -20.78 -8.47 12.17
N SER A 259 -19.68 -7.81 12.56
CA SER A 259 -19.14 -6.63 11.88
C SER A 259 -18.19 -6.92 10.71
N VAL A 260 -17.56 -8.11 10.66
CA VAL A 260 -16.54 -8.44 9.65
C VAL A 260 -16.70 -9.89 9.21
N SER A 261 -17.05 -10.11 7.93
CA SER A 261 -17.17 -11.45 7.34
C SER A 261 -15.99 -11.77 6.44
N TRP A 262 -15.24 -12.83 6.75
CA TRP A 262 -14.14 -13.33 5.92
C TRP A 262 -14.59 -14.52 5.05
N SER A 263 -14.16 -14.53 3.80
CA SER A 263 -14.36 -15.65 2.88
C SER A 263 -13.26 -15.71 1.81
N ILE A 264 -13.19 -16.81 1.07
CA ILE A 264 -12.25 -16.97 -0.03
C ILE A 264 -12.77 -16.23 -1.26
N GLY A 265 -11.88 -15.52 -1.98
CA GLY A 265 -12.21 -14.81 -3.23
C GLY A 265 -11.62 -13.40 -3.26
N SER A 266 -12.21 -12.53 -4.10
CA SER A 266 -11.84 -11.12 -4.21
C SER A 266 -13.06 -10.21 -4.08
N ILE A 267 -12.88 -9.03 -3.50
CA ILE A 267 -13.94 -7.99 -3.42
C ILE A 267 -14.30 -7.41 -4.80
N PHE A 268 -13.53 -7.74 -5.83
CA PHE A 268 -13.77 -7.31 -7.20
C PHE A 268 -14.56 -8.34 -8.01
N ASP A 269 -14.82 -9.53 -7.44
CA ASP A 269 -15.54 -10.59 -8.12
C ASP A 269 -17.05 -10.33 -8.06
N THR A 270 -17.56 -9.56 -9.01
CA THR A 270 -19.00 -9.26 -9.16
C THR A 270 -19.73 -10.29 -10.03
N ASP A 271 -19.11 -10.72 -11.14
CA ASP A 271 -19.65 -11.72 -12.05
C ASP A 271 -18.53 -12.60 -12.62
N GLN A 272 -18.57 -13.90 -12.33
CA GLN A 272 -17.55 -14.85 -12.81
C GLN A 272 -17.56 -15.05 -14.33
N ASN A 273 -18.68 -14.75 -14.99
CA ASN A 273 -18.84 -14.85 -16.43
C ASN A 273 -18.57 -13.53 -17.16
N SER A 274 -18.11 -12.51 -16.44
CA SER A 274 -17.64 -11.26 -17.01
C SER A 274 -16.14 -11.33 -17.32
N LEU A 275 -15.72 -10.60 -18.36
CA LEU A 275 -14.30 -10.44 -18.70
C LEU A 275 -13.53 -9.79 -17.56
N ALA A 276 -12.34 -10.33 -17.27
CA ALA A 276 -11.49 -9.88 -16.17
C ALA A 276 -11.11 -8.39 -16.30
N ILE A 277 -10.96 -7.89 -17.52
CA ILE A 277 -10.62 -6.48 -17.79
C ILE A 277 -11.63 -5.50 -17.18
N HIS A 278 -12.88 -5.92 -16.99
CA HIS A 278 -13.96 -5.06 -16.48
C HIS A 278 -14.15 -5.09 -14.97
N GLN A 279 -13.36 -5.90 -14.26
CA GLN A 279 -13.51 -6.09 -12.81
C GLN A 279 -12.18 -5.94 -12.06
N ILE A 280 -11.07 -6.36 -12.66
CA ILE A 280 -9.77 -6.33 -12.00
C ILE A 280 -9.22 -4.89 -11.93
N PRO A 281 -8.86 -4.39 -10.73
CA PRO A 281 -8.32 -3.05 -10.58
C PRO A 281 -6.84 -2.96 -11.01
N LEU A 282 -6.49 -1.85 -11.63
CA LEU A 282 -5.13 -1.53 -12.07
C LEU A 282 -4.37 -0.75 -10.99
N PHE A 283 -3.91 -1.46 -9.96
CA PHE A 283 -3.00 -0.89 -8.96
C PHE A 283 -1.54 -0.85 -9.44
N PRO A 284 -0.75 0.15 -9.05
CA PRO A 284 0.66 0.26 -9.44
C PRO A 284 1.53 -0.80 -8.76
N ASP A 285 2.50 -1.34 -9.51
CA ASP A 285 3.40 -2.43 -9.09
C ASP A 285 2.66 -3.68 -8.57
N ASP A 286 1.38 -3.86 -8.93
CA ASP A 286 0.55 -4.97 -8.49
C ASP A 286 0.50 -6.10 -9.52
N PRO A 287 0.61 -7.38 -9.11
CA PRO A 287 0.65 -8.50 -10.03
C PRO A 287 -0.64 -8.70 -10.84
N LYS A 288 -1.80 -8.31 -10.30
CA LYS A 288 -3.08 -8.40 -11.02
C LYS A 288 -3.10 -7.44 -12.19
N GLY A 289 -2.71 -6.19 -11.93
CA GLY A 289 -2.62 -5.15 -12.97
C GLY A 289 -1.60 -5.52 -14.04
N ARG A 290 -0.41 -5.99 -13.64
CA ARG A 290 0.63 -6.44 -14.57
C ARG A 290 0.17 -7.61 -15.44
N PHE A 291 -0.50 -8.61 -14.86
CA PHE A 291 -1.04 -9.72 -15.64
C PHE A 291 -2.13 -9.24 -16.61
N LEU A 292 -3.01 -8.34 -16.18
CA LEU A 292 -4.02 -7.77 -17.06
C LEU A 292 -3.39 -6.99 -18.23
N GLU A 293 -2.31 -6.23 -17.99
CA GLU A 293 -1.53 -5.57 -19.04
C GLU A 293 -0.93 -6.58 -20.03
N HIS A 294 -0.40 -7.71 -19.55
CA HIS A 294 0.07 -8.78 -20.43
C HIS A 294 -1.06 -9.34 -21.30
N LEU A 295 -2.26 -9.54 -20.74
CA LEU A 295 -3.42 -9.97 -21.53
C LEU A 295 -3.81 -8.96 -22.62
N VAL A 296 -3.64 -7.66 -22.36
CA VAL A 296 -3.88 -6.60 -23.35
C VAL A 296 -2.84 -6.67 -24.47
N VAL A 297 -1.55 -6.78 -24.12
CA VAL A 297 -0.45 -6.90 -25.10
C VAL A 297 -0.58 -8.18 -25.94
N GLU A 298 -0.97 -9.30 -25.32
CA GLU A 298 -1.24 -10.59 -25.98
C GLU A 298 -2.58 -10.59 -26.75
N ASN A 299 -3.36 -9.49 -26.71
CA ASN A 299 -4.71 -9.38 -27.28
C ASN A 299 -5.71 -10.46 -26.79
N ARG A 300 -5.48 -11.03 -25.60
CA ARG A 300 -6.35 -12.03 -24.95
C ARG A 300 -7.36 -11.43 -23.98
N TYR A 301 -7.24 -10.13 -23.68
CA TYR A 301 -8.11 -9.44 -22.72
C TYR A 301 -9.61 -9.50 -23.05
N LYS A 302 -9.98 -9.78 -24.30
CA LYS A 302 -11.38 -9.95 -24.75
C LYS A 302 -11.92 -11.38 -24.55
N GLN A 303 -11.10 -12.31 -24.11
CA GLN A 303 -11.41 -13.74 -24.04
C GLN A 303 -11.19 -14.33 -22.64
N VAL A 304 -10.43 -13.65 -21.78
CA VAL A 304 -10.16 -14.12 -20.42
C VAL A 304 -11.26 -13.64 -19.47
N TYR A 305 -12.05 -14.60 -19.00
CA TYR A 305 -13.06 -14.38 -17.97
C TYR A 305 -12.44 -14.35 -16.57
N LEU A 306 -13.17 -13.82 -15.60
CA LEU A 306 -12.67 -13.64 -14.24
C LEU A 306 -12.21 -14.95 -13.58
N LYS A 307 -12.94 -16.05 -13.79
CA LYS A 307 -12.55 -17.38 -13.28
C LYS A 307 -11.18 -17.82 -13.83
N ASP A 308 -10.99 -17.67 -15.14
CA ASP A 308 -9.78 -18.10 -15.85
C ASP A 308 -8.62 -17.18 -15.49
N PHE A 309 -8.89 -15.90 -15.25
CA PHE A 309 -7.89 -14.93 -14.80
C PHE A 309 -7.24 -15.35 -13.48
N TRP A 310 -8.01 -15.78 -12.49
CA TRP A 310 -7.46 -16.18 -11.19
C TRP A 310 -6.62 -17.47 -11.29
N GLU A 311 -7.04 -18.42 -12.12
CA GLU A 311 -6.27 -19.63 -12.41
C GLU A 311 -4.96 -19.29 -13.12
N GLU A 312 -5.02 -18.52 -14.23
CA GLU A 312 -3.85 -18.10 -14.98
C GLU A 312 -2.87 -17.25 -14.15
N LEU A 313 -3.40 -16.38 -13.27
CA LEU A 313 -2.56 -15.56 -12.38
C LEU A 313 -1.72 -16.44 -11.46
N GLY A 314 -2.31 -17.51 -10.90
CA GLY A 314 -1.59 -18.46 -10.04
C GLY A 314 -0.44 -19.18 -10.73
N PHE A 315 -0.48 -19.26 -12.06
CA PHE A 315 0.59 -19.81 -12.89
C PHE A 315 1.69 -18.79 -13.24
N ARG A 316 1.64 -17.54 -12.78
CA ARG A 316 2.71 -16.56 -13.09
C ARG A 316 3.91 -16.75 -12.15
N GLN A 317 5.10 -16.34 -12.60
CA GLN A 317 6.37 -16.53 -11.86
C GLN A 317 6.32 -15.98 -10.44
N GLU A 318 5.59 -14.89 -10.22
CA GLU A 318 5.42 -14.24 -8.92
C GLU A 318 4.70 -15.12 -7.87
N PHE A 319 4.07 -16.21 -8.33
CA PHE A 319 3.29 -17.15 -7.52
C PHE A 319 3.90 -18.58 -7.55
N ARG A 320 4.89 -18.84 -8.41
CA ARG A 320 5.47 -20.19 -8.63
C ARG A 320 6.67 -20.53 -7.74
N LEU A 321 7.32 -19.56 -7.11
CA LEU A 321 8.65 -19.72 -6.48
C LEU A 321 8.62 -20.29 -5.04
N GLY A 322 7.57 -21.01 -4.64
CA GLY A 322 7.47 -21.62 -3.30
C GLY A 322 7.24 -20.62 -2.15
N ASN A 323 7.23 -19.32 -2.42
CA ASN A 323 6.86 -18.28 -1.46
C ASN A 323 5.34 -18.09 -1.46
N VAL A 324 4.73 -18.24 -0.29
CA VAL A 324 3.29 -17.97 -0.11
C VAL A 324 3.02 -16.48 -0.31
N VAL A 325 2.07 -16.19 -1.19
CA VAL A 325 1.59 -14.84 -1.47
C VAL A 325 0.07 -14.81 -1.33
N GLY A 326 -0.49 -13.63 -1.10
CA GLY A 326 -1.93 -13.50 -0.87
C GLY A 326 -2.46 -12.17 -1.36
N ILE A 327 -3.71 -12.18 -1.78
CA ILE A 327 -4.46 -11.01 -2.22
C ILE A 327 -5.57 -10.80 -1.20
N ILE A 328 -5.50 -9.68 -0.48
CA ILE A 328 -6.47 -9.34 0.56
C ILE A 328 -7.27 -8.14 0.06
N GLY A 329 -8.59 -8.23 0.16
CA GLY A 329 -9.49 -7.11 -0.06
C GLY A 329 -10.58 -7.09 1.00
N CYS A 330 -10.92 -5.92 1.51
CA CYS A 330 -12.11 -5.74 2.35
C CYS A 330 -12.92 -4.55 1.85
N ARG A 331 -14.24 -4.64 1.85
CA ARG A 331 -15.17 -3.60 1.40
C ARG A 331 -16.33 -3.44 2.37
N GLU A 332 -16.75 -2.21 2.62
CA GLU A 332 -17.99 -1.93 3.34
C GLU A 332 -19.20 -2.42 2.52
N LYS A 333 -20.11 -3.20 3.12
CA LYS A 333 -21.29 -3.74 2.40
C LYS A 333 -22.28 -2.67 1.92
N GLY A 334 -22.24 -1.48 2.51
CA GLY A 334 -23.10 -0.34 2.15
C GLY A 334 -22.32 0.96 1.98
N PHE A 335 -23.06 2.02 1.69
CA PHE A 335 -22.55 3.39 1.68
C PHE A 335 -22.74 4.02 3.05
N ASN A 336 -21.79 4.86 3.43
CA ASN A 336 -21.89 5.70 4.62
C ASN A 336 -22.18 7.15 4.23
N ASP A 337 -23.09 7.80 4.97
CA ASP A 337 -23.40 9.23 4.84
C ASP A 337 -22.29 10.14 5.39
N SER A 338 -21.11 9.58 5.69
CA SER A 338 -19.96 10.31 6.22
C SER A 338 -18.74 10.07 5.34
N HIS A 339 -18.00 11.14 5.06
CA HIS A 339 -16.77 11.09 4.27
C HIS A 339 -15.56 10.57 5.05
N GLY A 340 -15.75 10.19 6.31
CA GLY A 340 -14.69 9.94 7.27
C GLY A 340 -14.88 10.80 8.51
N THR A 341 -14.13 10.45 9.55
CA THR A 341 -14.25 10.99 10.90
C THR A 341 -13.02 11.80 11.31
N HIS A 342 -11.87 11.58 10.67
CA HIS A 342 -10.65 12.32 10.96
C HIS A 342 -10.46 13.49 9.98
N SER A 343 -10.74 14.71 10.46
CA SER A 343 -10.50 15.97 9.73
C SER A 343 -9.10 16.55 9.95
N SER A 344 -8.37 16.11 10.99
CA SER A 344 -7.06 16.64 11.34
C SER A 344 -6.01 16.28 10.27
N HIS A 345 -5.53 17.29 9.55
CA HIS A 345 -4.53 17.13 8.50
C HIS A 345 -3.12 17.01 9.08
N GLU A 346 -2.58 15.80 9.08
CA GLU A 346 -1.23 15.55 9.58
C GLU A 346 -0.14 15.51 8.51
N ALA A 347 -0.50 15.17 7.27
CA ALA A 347 0.43 15.02 6.17
C ALA A 347 0.88 16.37 5.59
N ILE A 348 2.05 16.41 5.00
CA ILE A 348 2.53 17.55 4.22
C ILE A 348 2.19 17.30 2.75
N THR A 349 1.35 18.16 2.17
CA THR A 349 0.98 18.06 0.77
C THR A 349 2.03 18.75 -0.12
N MET A 350 2.47 18.06 -1.16
CA MET A 350 3.43 18.57 -2.15
C MET A 350 3.06 18.12 -3.57
N SER A 351 3.60 18.77 -4.60
CA SER A 351 3.36 18.33 -5.97
C SER A 351 3.78 16.86 -6.21
N LEU A 352 3.17 16.18 -7.18
CA LEU A 352 3.57 14.80 -7.53
C LEU A 352 5.05 14.69 -7.91
N LYS A 353 5.64 15.74 -8.49
CA LYS A 353 7.08 15.81 -8.78
C LYS A 353 7.89 15.87 -7.48
N GLY A 354 7.46 16.70 -6.53
CA GLY A 354 8.06 16.78 -5.20
C GLY A 354 7.99 15.44 -4.46
N TYR A 355 6.81 14.80 -4.42
CA TYR A 355 6.63 13.48 -3.82
C TYR A 355 7.63 12.46 -4.39
N LYS A 356 7.75 12.40 -5.73
CA LYS A 356 8.69 11.49 -6.39
C LYS A 356 10.15 11.80 -6.03
N LYS A 357 10.53 13.08 -5.96
CA LYS A 357 11.88 13.52 -5.59
C LYS A 357 12.23 13.06 -4.17
N ILE A 358 11.35 13.30 -3.19
CA ILE A 358 11.56 12.86 -1.80
C ILE A 358 11.62 11.33 -1.70
N MET A 359 10.69 10.63 -2.36
CA MET A 359 10.70 9.15 -2.37
C MET A 359 11.94 8.57 -3.04
N GLN A 360 12.47 9.22 -4.07
CA GLN A 360 13.71 8.81 -4.73
C GLN A 360 14.92 8.99 -3.81
N LEU A 361 14.97 10.08 -3.03
CA LEU A 361 16.00 10.26 -2.01
C LEU A 361 15.94 9.12 -0.98
N ILE A 362 14.76 8.87 -0.40
CA ILE A 362 14.56 7.80 0.60
C ILE A 362 14.97 6.43 0.04
N LYS A 363 14.58 6.13 -1.20
CA LYS A 363 14.91 4.87 -1.90
C LYS A 363 16.32 4.85 -2.51
N GLY A 364 17.09 5.94 -2.37
CA GLY A 364 18.48 6.03 -2.82
C GLY A 364 19.51 5.83 -1.70
N VAL A 365 19.08 5.79 -0.45
CA VAL A 365 19.95 5.60 0.72
C VAL A 365 20.35 4.13 0.87
N ASP A 366 21.61 3.89 1.25
CA ASP A 366 22.07 2.57 1.71
C ASP A 366 21.74 2.39 3.19
N TYR A 367 20.70 1.60 3.51
CA TYR A 367 20.29 1.39 4.88
C TYR A 367 21.18 0.41 5.66
N SER A 368 22.19 -0.19 5.04
CA SER A 368 23.21 -0.96 5.76
C SER A 368 24.23 -0.07 6.48
N ASN A 369 24.31 1.21 6.10
CA ASN A 369 25.20 2.19 6.70
C ASN A 369 24.42 3.23 7.53
N ILE A 370 24.55 3.17 8.84
CA ILE A 370 23.85 4.08 9.76
C ILE A 370 24.23 5.55 9.57
N SER A 371 25.46 5.84 9.14
CA SER A 371 25.93 7.21 8.90
C SER A 371 25.25 7.81 7.67
N ASP A 372 25.13 7.03 6.58
CA ASP A 372 24.44 7.46 5.36
C ASP A 372 22.96 7.72 5.63
N VAL A 373 22.32 6.86 6.45
CA VAL A 373 20.93 7.04 6.88
C VAL A 373 20.78 8.33 7.68
N ARG A 374 21.63 8.59 8.67
CA ARG A 374 21.56 9.82 9.48
C ARG A 374 21.76 11.06 8.64
N GLY A 375 22.81 11.11 7.82
CA GLY A 375 23.07 12.25 6.94
C GLY A 375 21.90 12.51 5.99
N SER A 376 21.34 11.45 5.41
CA SER A 376 20.18 11.56 4.51
C SER A 376 18.91 12.06 5.20
N TYR A 377 18.63 11.61 6.43
CA TYR A 377 17.39 11.97 7.14
C TYR A 377 17.46 13.29 7.91
N GLN A 378 18.65 13.69 8.36
CA GLN A 378 18.87 14.93 9.09
C GLN A 378 19.15 16.12 8.16
N GLU A 379 19.98 15.92 7.13
CA GLU A 379 20.40 17.01 6.22
C GLU A 379 19.77 16.84 4.83
N GLY A 380 19.89 15.65 4.23
CA GLY A 380 19.42 15.40 2.86
C GLY A 380 17.92 15.66 2.66
N LEU A 381 17.09 15.18 3.59
CA LEU A 381 15.65 15.42 3.57
C LEU A 381 15.32 16.89 3.78
N GLN A 382 16.04 17.61 4.64
CA GLN A 382 15.82 19.04 4.86
C GLN A 382 16.02 19.82 3.55
N VAL A 383 17.16 19.60 2.89
CA VAL A 383 17.47 20.23 1.59
C VAL A 383 16.41 19.86 0.55
N ALA A 384 16.07 18.57 0.43
CA ALA A 384 15.11 18.12 -0.56
C ALA A 384 13.69 18.68 -0.32
N MET A 385 13.30 18.87 0.95
CA MET A 385 12.03 19.49 1.33
C MET A 385 12.00 20.98 0.97
N GLU A 386 13.09 21.71 1.23
CA GLU A 386 13.22 23.12 0.85
C GLU A 386 13.12 23.33 -0.67
N GLU A 387 13.76 22.45 -1.45
CA GLU A 387 13.70 22.48 -2.92
C GLU A 387 12.29 22.23 -3.49
N VAL A 388 11.41 21.58 -2.72
CA VAL A 388 10.00 21.38 -3.09
C VAL A 388 9.07 22.42 -2.43
N GLY A 389 9.64 23.45 -1.80
CA GLY A 389 8.92 24.58 -1.22
C GLY A 389 8.48 24.39 0.24
N ILE A 390 8.96 23.36 0.94
CA ILE A 390 8.63 23.07 2.33
C ILE A 390 9.77 23.57 3.23
N LYS A 391 9.57 24.72 3.88
CA LYS A 391 10.64 25.46 4.58
C LYS A 391 10.78 25.17 6.09
N SER A 392 9.86 24.43 6.71
CA SER A 392 9.79 24.29 8.16
C SER A 392 9.59 22.84 8.61
N ASN A 393 9.82 22.60 9.92
CA ASN A 393 9.77 21.30 10.58
C ASN A 393 8.67 20.37 10.06
N PHE A 394 9.07 19.41 9.23
CA PHE A 394 8.20 18.43 8.60
C PHE A 394 8.06 17.13 9.39
N TYR A 395 8.69 17.08 10.57
CA TYR A 395 8.54 16.00 11.53
C TYR A 395 7.51 16.37 12.59
N ARG A 396 6.57 15.47 12.86
CA ARG A 396 5.67 15.57 14.01
C ARG A 396 6.23 14.75 15.17
N ARG A 397 6.51 15.41 16.29
CA ARG A 397 6.98 14.72 17.50
C ARG A 397 5.85 13.88 18.10
N ILE A 398 6.16 12.65 18.47
CA ILE A 398 5.27 11.73 19.19
C ILE A 398 5.98 11.26 20.46
N TYR A 399 5.27 11.25 21.59
CA TYR A 399 5.75 10.63 22.83
C TYR A 399 4.98 9.33 23.05
N GLY A 400 5.67 8.19 23.06
CA GLY A 400 5.06 6.89 23.35
C GLY A 400 4.63 6.78 24.81
N ARG A 401 3.52 6.07 25.06
CA ARG A 401 2.89 5.92 26.39
C ARG A 401 2.83 4.47 26.86
N LEU A 402 3.21 3.51 26.02
CA LEU A 402 3.16 2.11 26.37
C LEU A 402 4.35 1.80 27.30
N LYS A 403 4.07 1.54 28.57
CA LYS A 403 5.08 1.05 29.51
C LYS A 403 5.56 -0.32 29.05
N GLU A 404 6.86 -0.58 29.18
CA GLU A 404 7.39 -1.92 28.94
C GLU A 404 6.69 -2.91 29.89
N ASP A 405 6.21 -4.03 29.35
CA ASP A 405 5.78 -5.15 30.16
C ASP A 405 6.98 -5.55 31.02
N LYS A 406 6.90 -5.39 32.35
CA LYS A 406 7.93 -5.91 33.26
C LYS A 406 8.15 -7.38 32.87
N PRO A 407 9.40 -7.85 32.74
CA PRO A 407 9.62 -9.28 32.56
C PRO A 407 8.90 -10.00 33.70
N ARG A 408 8.02 -10.95 33.37
CA ARG A 408 7.41 -11.83 34.36
C ARG A 408 8.55 -12.50 35.11
N SER A 409 8.87 -12.00 36.29
CA SER A 409 9.70 -12.68 37.26
C SER A 409 8.84 -13.78 37.88
N GLU A 410 8.62 -14.86 37.14
CA GLU A 410 8.23 -16.11 37.76
C GLU A 410 9.52 -16.80 38.22
N PRO A 411 9.73 -17.01 39.53
CA PRO A 411 10.75 -17.95 39.94
C PRO A 411 10.30 -19.33 39.48
N VAL A 412 11.07 -19.94 38.58
CA VAL A 412 10.92 -21.36 38.28
C VAL A 412 11.29 -22.10 39.56
N SER A 413 10.28 -22.41 40.38
CA SER A 413 10.42 -23.35 41.47
C SER A 413 10.60 -24.74 40.86
N THR A 414 11.81 -25.26 40.96
CA THR A 414 12.10 -26.67 40.76
C THR A 414 11.34 -27.48 41.80
N GLN A 415 10.14 -27.95 41.46
CA GLN A 415 9.53 -29.08 42.16
C GLN A 415 9.96 -30.37 41.47
N LYS A 416 10.91 -31.07 42.11
CA LYS A 416 11.18 -32.48 41.87
C LYS A 416 9.96 -33.29 42.31
N SER A 417 9.34 -34.03 41.41
CA SER A 417 8.51 -35.18 41.74
C SER A 417 9.14 -36.43 41.14
N HIS A 418 9.74 -37.24 42.00
CA HIS A 418 10.11 -38.63 41.71
C HIS A 418 8.84 -39.47 41.54
N VAL A 419 8.70 -40.19 40.41
CA VAL A 419 8.22 -41.59 40.39
C VAL A 419 8.74 -42.30 39.13
N GLY A 420 9.45 -43.42 39.32
CA GLY A 420 9.32 -44.64 38.50
C GLY A 420 10.21 -44.82 37.26
N ASN A 421 11.34 -45.50 37.44
CA ASN A 421 12.12 -46.10 36.34
C ASN A 421 11.38 -47.32 35.75
N SER A 422 11.14 -47.31 34.43
CA SER A 422 11.07 -48.53 33.62
C SER A 422 11.60 -48.25 32.21
N THR A 423 12.68 -48.96 31.88
CA THR A 423 13.39 -48.94 30.59
C THR A 423 12.60 -49.70 29.53
N ALA A 424 12.31 -49.06 28.39
CA ALA A 424 11.96 -49.74 27.14
C ALA A 424 12.52 -48.97 25.93
N SER A 425 13.07 -49.73 25.00
CA SER A 425 13.94 -49.41 23.86
C SER A 425 13.29 -48.56 22.75
N PRO A 426 14.09 -47.89 21.87
CA PRO A 426 13.59 -47.03 20.81
C PRO A 426 13.10 -47.84 19.60
N ALA A 427 11.91 -47.48 19.09
CA ALA A 427 11.39 -48.01 17.85
C ALA A 427 12.10 -47.40 16.63
N THR A 428 12.53 -48.29 15.74
CA THR A 428 13.24 -48.07 14.48
C THR A 428 12.37 -47.38 13.42
N VAL A 429 12.98 -46.42 12.72
CA VAL A 429 12.43 -45.72 11.54
C VAL A 429 12.44 -46.65 10.33
N ASN A 430 11.31 -46.76 9.63
CA ASN A 430 11.20 -47.54 8.39
C ASN A 430 11.88 -46.84 7.21
N ASP A 431 12.98 -47.40 6.73
CA ASP A 431 13.63 -47.05 5.46
C ASP A 431 13.01 -47.87 4.30
N LEU A 432 12.50 -47.18 3.28
CA LEU A 432 11.80 -47.76 2.12
C LEU A 432 12.73 -48.06 0.93
N SER A 433 14.04 -48.12 1.16
CA SER A 433 15.07 -48.39 0.14
C SER A 433 15.04 -49.82 -0.46
N GLY A 434 14.16 -50.72 0.01
CA GLY A 434 14.10 -52.13 -0.41
C GLY A 434 13.18 -52.50 -1.59
N LEU A 435 12.48 -51.56 -2.23
CA LEU A 435 11.44 -51.87 -3.22
C LEU A 435 11.89 -52.06 -4.68
N VAL A 436 13.16 -52.38 -4.93
CA VAL A 436 13.66 -52.71 -6.29
C VAL A 436 14.17 -54.15 -6.35
N LYS A 437 13.26 -55.10 -6.66
CA LYS A 437 13.63 -56.48 -6.98
C LYS A 437 14.10 -56.57 -8.44
N ARG A 438 15.41 -56.71 -8.66
CA ARG A 438 15.96 -57.21 -9.93
C ARG A 438 15.85 -58.74 -9.96
N ARG A 439 15.12 -59.27 -10.94
CA ARG A 439 15.00 -60.70 -11.22
C ARG A 439 16.28 -61.19 -11.93
N LYS A 440 16.93 -62.25 -11.45
CA LYS A 440 17.94 -63.00 -12.21
C LYS A 440 17.74 -64.52 -12.07
N ALA A 441 18.06 -65.17 -13.18
CA ALA A 441 17.76 -66.54 -13.57
C ALA A 441 18.50 -67.63 -12.78
N LYS A 442 17.83 -68.76 -12.56
CA LYS A 442 17.94 -69.97 -13.37
C LYS A 442 16.70 -70.84 -13.18
#